data_AF-A0A8X8ZKX2-F1
#
_entry.id   AF-A0A8X8ZKX2-F1
#
_cell.length_a   1.000
_cell.length_b   1.000
_cell.length_c   1.000
_cell.angle_alpha   90.00
_cell.angle_beta   90.00
_cell.angle_gamma   90.00
#
_symmetry.space_group_name_H-M   'P 1'
#
loop_
_entity.id
_entity.type
_entity.pdbx_description
1 polymer ?
#
loop_
_entity_poly.entity_id
_entity_poly.type
_entity_poly.pdbx_seq_one_letter_code
_entity_poly.pdbx_strand_id
1 'polypeptide(L)'
;MDISAFRNLADLEMESSFHYESFEQPSVYDDGRPLKQLRTSYHVPTFVVSEPVACLSSTHHSLAEKKRREKLSQRFVALSALIPGLKKMDKASILGDAIEHMKGLEERVKGLEERARKEKKH
;
A
#
# COMPACT_ATOMS: atom_id res chain seq x y z
N MET A 1 -4.19 -15.33 -22.77
CA MET A 1 -4.31 -14.22 -21.79
C MET A 1 -3.44 -13.10 -22.31
N ASP A 2 -4.03 -12.05 -22.87
CA ASP A 2 -3.27 -10.98 -23.54
C ASP A 2 -2.77 -9.92 -22.55
N ILE A 3 -1.51 -9.52 -22.74
CA ILE A 3 -0.75 -8.58 -21.89
C ILE A 3 -1.21 -7.13 -22.10
N SER A 4 -2.02 -6.87 -23.12
CA SER A 4 -2.51 -5.54 -23.50
C SER A 4 -3.54 -4.92 -22.54
N ALA A 5 -4.09 -5.68 -21.58
CA ALA A 5 -5.07 -5.17 -20.62
C ALA A 5 -4.46 -4.35 -19.45
N PHE A 6 -3.14 -4.28 -19.31
CA PHE A 6 -2.48 -3.59 -18.19
C PHE A 6 -2.07 -2.14 -18.48
N ARG A 7 -2.26 -1.66 -19.71
CA ARG A 7 -1.91 -0.30 -20.10
C ARG A 7 -3.14 0.59 -19.95
N ASN A 8 -3.39 1.06 -18.73
CA ASN A 8 -3.99 2.36 -18.37
C ASN A 8 -4.28 2.40 -16.87
N LEU A 9 -3.28 2.82 -16.09
CA LEU A 9 -3.45 3.15 -14.67
C LEU A 9 -2.53 4.34 -14.31
N ALA A 10 -2.50 5.34 -15.18
CA ALA A 10 -1.74 6.58 -15.02
C ALA A 10 -2.61 7.83 -15.12
N ASP A 11 -3.95 7.70 -15.11
CA ASP A 11 -4.84 8.86 -15.04
C ASP A 11 -5.41 9.02 -13.62
N LEU A 12 -5.24 10.23 -13.08
CA LEU A 12 -5.57 10.72 -11.73
C LEU A 12 -4.49 10.51 -10.66
N GLU A 13 -3.28 10.96 -10.99
CA GLU A 13 -2.58 11.89 -10.09
C GLU A 13 -3.49 13.08 -9.79
N MET A 14 -4.03 13.12 -8.58
CA MET A 14 -4.48 14.35 -7.95
C MET A 14 -3.80 14.36 -6.58
N GLU A 15 -2.58 14.87 -6.56
CA GLU A 15 -1.96 15.38 -5.35
C GLU A 15 -2.84 16.53 -4.84
N SER A 16 -3.79 16.23 -3.96
CA SER A 16 -4.50 17.24 -3.18
C SER A 16 -4.03 17.10 -1.73
N SER A 17 -3.03 17.93 -1.42
CA SER A 17 -2.65 18.43 -0.10
C SER A 17 -3.04 17.56 1.10
N PHE A 18 -2.14 16.65 1.47
CA PHE A 18 -2.10 16.12 2.83
C PHE A 18 -1.54 17.21 3.76
N HIS A 19 -2.36 18.18 4.15
CA HIS A 19 -2.05 18.99 5.33
C HIS A 19 -2.52 18.21 6.57
N TYR A 20 -1.59 17.50 7.18
CA TYR A 20 -1.75 16.96 8.52
C TYR A 20 -1.50 18.11 9.49
N GLU A 21 -2.58 18.77 9.92
CA GLU A 21 -2.47 19.77 10.98
C GLU A 21 -2.22 19.07 12.32
N SER A 22 -1.29 19.63 13.09
CA SER A 22 -0.64 19.01 14.23
C SER A 22 -1.60 18.36 15.23
N PHE A 23 -1.18 17.17 15.63
CA PHE A 23 -1.71 16.36 16.71
C PHE A 23 -1.71 17.11 18.05
N GLU A 24 -2.88 17.56 18.51
CA GLU A 24 -3.13 17.80 19.93
C GLU A 24 -3.83 16.54 20.48
N GLN A 25 -3.10 15.75 21.27
CA GLN A 25 -3.68 14.68 22.06
C GLN A 25 -4.40 15.31 23.27
N PRO A 26 -5.74 15.20 23.41
CA PRO A 26 -6.36 15.53 24.68
C PRO A 26 -5.93 14.47 25.70
N SER A 27 -5.29 14.98 26.74
CA SER A 27 -4.71 14.28 27.87
C SER A 27 -5.57 13.11 28.38
N VAL A 28 -4.91 11.96 28.53
CA VAL A 28 -5.20 10.90 29.50
C VAL A 28 -6.28 11.23 30.54
N TYR A 29 -7.33 10.41 30.59
CA TYR A 29 -8.12 10.23 31.80
C TYR A 29 -7.20 9.67 32.87
N ASP A 30 -6.87 10.48 33.87
CA ASP A 30 -6.30 9.99 35.13
C ASP A 30 -6.78 10.92 36.26
N ASP A 31 -7.33 10.32 37.31
CA ASP A 31 -7.61 10.94 38.61
C ASP A 31 -8.71 12.02 38.74
N GLY A 32 -9.96 11.56 38.91
CA GLY A 32 -10.69 11.91 40.14
C GLY A 32 -11.61 13.15 40.23
N ARG A 33 -12.46 13.47 39.24
CA ARG A 33 -13.67 14.37 39.32
C ARG A 33 -13.40 15.86 39.72
N PRO A 34 -14.34 16.85 39.64
CA PRO A 34 -15.80 16.83 39.31
C PRO A 34 -16.33 17.97 38.40
N LEU A 35 -17.51 17.81 37.78
CA LEU A 35 -18.49 18.90 37.71
C LEU A 35 -19.88 18.39 38.09
N LYS A 36 -20.55 19.18 38.92
CA LYS A 36 -21.77 18.88 39.68
C LYS A 36 -22.85 19.88 39.26
N GLN A 37 -24.10 19.39 39.26
CA GLN A 37 -25.38 20.09 38.99
C GLN A 37 -25.70 20.17 37.48
N LEU A 38 -26.84 19.69 36.96
CA LEU A 38 -28.20 19.97 37.43
C LEU A 38 -29.18 18.84 37.03
N ARG A 39 -30.14 18.53 37.91
CA ARG A 39 -31.34 17.74 37.58
C ARG A 39 -32.12 18.41 36.45
N THR A 40 -32.41 17.69 35.37
CA THR A 40 -33.68 17.80 34.62
C THR A 40 -34.06 16.39 34.13
N SER A 41 -34.95 15.72 34.86
CA SER A 41 -36.28 15.30 34.39
C SER A 41 -36.29 14.68 32.99
N TYR A 42 -36.47 13.35 32.97
CA TYR A 42 -36.79 12.50 31.82
C TYR A 42 -37.29 13.25 30.57
N HIS A 43 -36.43 13.39 29.57
CA HIS A 43 -36.87 13.63 28.20
C HIS A 43 -37.19 12.27 27.57
N VAL A 44 -38.42 12.17 27.08
CA VAL A 44 -38.98 11.03 26.34
C VAL A 44 -38.05 10.65 25.17
N PRO A 45 -37.78 9.37 24.88
CA PRO A 45 -37.00 9.01 23.71
C PRO A 45 -37.84 9.29 22.46
N THR A 46 -37.67 10.48 21.87
CA THR A 46 -38.05 10.71 20.49
C THR A 46 -37.06 9.93 19.63
N PHE A 47 -37.58 9.05 18.79
CA PHE A 47 -36.89 8.29 17.76
C PHE A 47 -35.85 9.17 17.04
N VAL A 48 -34.59 9.08 17.45
CA VAL A 48 -33.46 9.61 16.70
C VAL A 48 -32.79 8.43 16.02
N VAL A 49 -32.91 8.36 14.70
CA VAL A 49 -31.90 7.67 13.89
C VAL A 49 -30.67 8.56 14.00
N SER A 50 -29.91 8.42 15.08
CA SER A 50 -28.57 8.98 15.15
C SER A 50 -27.71 8.17 14.18
N GLU A 51 -27.52 8.69 12.97
CA GLU A 51 -26.44 8.21 12.11
C GLU A 51 -25.12 8.34 12.89
N PRO A 52 -24.33 7.26 13.03
CA PRO A 52 -23.04 7.33 13.69
C PRO A 52 -22.06 8.05 12.76
N VAL A 53 -21.89 9.36 12.93
CA VAL A 53 -20.89 10.17 12.19
C VAL A 53 -19.43 9.88 12.57
N ALA A 54 -19.18 8.86 13.40
CA ALA A 54 -17.84 8.34 13.69
C ALA A 54 -17.54 7.11 12.81
N CYS A 55 -17.49 7.28 11.49
CA CYS A 55 -16.99 6.19 10.62
C CYS A 55 -16.30 6.64 9.32
N LEU A 56 -16.53 7.84 8.79
CA LEU A 56 -15.97 8.22 7.47
C LEU A 56 -14.44 8.26 7.41
N SER A 57 -13.76 8.69 8.47
CA SER A 57 -12.28 8.68 8.51
C SER A 57 -11.73 7.25 8.53
N SER A 58 -12.38 6.34 9.28
CA SER A 58 -11.99 4.93 9.35
C SER A 58 -12.25 4.18 8.04
N THR A 59 -13.32 4.50 7.32
CA THR A 59 -13.63 3.90 6.01
C THR A 59 -12.66 4.41 4.95
N HIS A 60 -12.36 5.71 4.92
CA HIS A 60 -11.37 6.28 4.02
C HIS A 60 -9.97 5.68 4.27
N HIS A 61 -9.54 5.56 5.53
CA HIS A 61 -8.28 4.91 5.90
C HIS A 61 -8.24 3.44 5.44
N SER A 62 -9.33 2.69 5.67
CA SER A 62 -9.45 1.28 5.26
C SER A 62 -9.41 1.10 3.74
N LEU A 63 -10.06 2.00 2.99
CA LEU A 63 -10.06 1.99 1.52
C LEU A 63 -8.68 2.36 0.95
N ALA A 64 -8.03 3.38 1.50
CA ALA A 64 -6.68 3.78 1.11
C ALA A 64 -5.68 2.62 1.30
N GLU A 65 -5.75 1.96 2.46
CA GLU A 65 -4.90 0.80 2.75
C GLU A 65 -5.22 -0.41 1.85
N LYS A 66 -6.50 -0.66 1.55
CA LYS A 66 -6.89 -1.71 0.58
C LYS A 66 -6.27 -1.45 -0.79
N LYS A 67 -6.39 -0.22 -1.31
CA LYS A 67 -5.80 0.19 -2.60
C LYS A 67 -4.28 0.03 -2.60
N ARG A 68 -3.60 0.35 -1.48
CA ARG A 68 -2.16 0.14 -1.33
C ARG A 68 -1.78 -1.35 -1.46
N ARG A 69 -2.52 -2.23 -0.79
CA ARG A 69 -2.29 -3.69 -0.86
C ARG A 69 -2.58 -4.27 -2.25
N GLU A 70 -3.60 -3.78 -2.93
CA GLU A 70 -3.91 -4.16 -4.31
C GLU A 70 -2.78 -3.77 -5.26
N LYS A 71 -2.29 -2.53 -5.19
CA LYS A 71 -1.15 -2.06 -5.99
C LYS A 71 0.11 -2.89 -5.74
N LEU A 72 0.38 -3.26 -4.48
CA LEU A 72 1.50 -4.12 -4.13
C LEU A 72 1.32 -5.52 -4.73
N SER A 73 0.12 -6.10 -4.64
CA SER A 73 -0.18 -7.42 -5.18
C SER A 73 -0.04 -7.46 -6.71
N GLN A 74 -0.49 -6.43 -7.41
CA GLN A 74 -0.29 -6.29 -8.85
C GLN A 74 1.19 -6.28 -9.23
N ARG A 75 2.04 -5.59 -8.45
CA ARG A 75 3.50 -5.58 -8.67
C ARG A 75 4.12 -6.96 -8.48
N PHE A 76 3.68 -7.74 -7.50
CA PHE A 76 4.13 -9.12 -7.32
C PHE A 76 3.74 -10.01 -8.51
N VAL A 77 2.53 -9.84 -9.05
CA VAL A 77 2.08 -10.57 -10.24
C VAL A 77 2.94 -10.20 -11.45
N ALA A 78 3.14 -8.90 -11.70
CA ALA A 78 3.99 -8.44 -12.79
C ALA A 78 5.43 -8.96 -12.66
N LEU A 79 5.99 -8.91 -11.45
CA LEU A 79 7.33 -9.46 -11.17
C LEU A 79 7.39 -10.96 -11.44
N SER A 80 6.40 -11.74 -11.02
CA SER A 80 6.35 -13.19 -11.25
C SER A 80 6.36 -13.58 -12.73
N ALA A 81 5.80 -12.73 -13.61
CA ALA A 81 5.79 -12.97 -15.04
C ALA A 81 7.15 -12.73 -15.73
N LEU A 82 8.04 -11.94 -15.10
CA LEU A 82 9.37 -11.64 -15.64
C LEU A 82 10.42 -12.68 -15.23
N ILE A 83 10.14 -13.48 -14.20
CA ILE A 83 11.09 -14.44 -13.65
C ILE A 83 10.85 -15.81 -14.32
N PRO A 84 11.80 -16.31 -15.13
CA PRO A 84 11.70 -17.63 -15.73
C PRO A 84 11.86 -18.73 -14.67
N GLY A 85 11.15 -19.84 -14.84
CA GLY A 85 11.33 -21.03 -13.99
C GLY A 85 10.73 -20.92 -12.58
N LEU A 86 9.99 -19.84 -12.29
CA LEU A 86 9.31 -19.63 -11.02
C LEU A 86 8.24 -20.71 -10.80
N LYS A 87 8.46 -21.61 -9.84
CA LYS A 87 7.52 -22.70 -9.48
C LYS A 87 6.60 -22.33 -8.33
N LYS A 88 7.07 -21.49 -7.42
CA LYS A 88 6.35 -21.08 -6.20
C LYS A 88 5.99 -19.61 -6.31
N MET A 89 4.72 -19.31 -6.13
CA MET A 89 4.18 -17.94 -6.23
C MET A 89 4.01 -17.26 -4.87
N ASP A 90 4.63 -17.80 -3.80
CA ASP A 90 4.66 -17.11 -2.52
C ASP A 90 5.61 -15.91 -2.57
N LYS A 91 5.33 -14.89 -1.74
CA LYS A 91 6.03 -13.60 -1.81
C LYS A 91 7.54 -13.72 -1.54
N ALA A 92 7.95 -14.64 -0.67
CA ALA A 92 9.36 -14.81 -0.33
C ALA A 92 10.11 -15.46 -1.49
N SER A 93 9.55 -16.52 -2.06
CA SER A 93 10.14 -17.18 -3.24
C SER A 93 10.24 -16.23 -4.44
N ILE A 94 9.20 -15.44 -4.72
CA ILE A 94 9.25 -14.44 -5.82
C ILE A 94 10.40 -13.46 -5.64
N LEU A 95 10.62 -12.95 -4.44
CA LEU A 95 11.71 -12.00 -4.17
C LEU A 95 13.08 -12.67 -4.25
N GLY A 96 13.21 -13.90 -3.75
CA GLY A 96 14.45 -14.67 -3.82
C GLY A 96 14.86 -14.95 -5.27
N ASP A 97 13.94 -15.51 -6.06
CA ASP A 97 14.18 -15.87 -7.45
C ASP A 97 14.42 -14.63 -8.32
N ALA A 98 13.78 -13.49 -8.00
CA ALA A 98 14.04 -12.21 -8.68
C ALA A 98 15.49 -11.75 -8.52
N ILE A 99 16.02 -11.84 -7.29
CA ILE A 99 17.40 -11.45 -6.97
C ILE A 99 18.39 -12.36 -7.69
N GLU A 100 18.14 -13.67 -7.69
CA GLU A 100 18.98 -14.64 -8.38
C GLU A 100 18.99 -14.41 -9.89
N HIS A 101 17.82 -14.18 -10.49
CA HIS A 101 17.71 -13.89 -11.92
C HIS A 101 18.48 -12.62 -12.30
N MET A 102 18.38 -11.54 -11.51
CA MET A 102 19.08 -10.29 -11.76
C MET A 102 20.61 -10.49 -11.74
N LYS A 103 21.15 -11.21 -10.75
CA LYS A 103 22.58 -11.55 -10.70
C LYS A 103 23.03 -12.34 -11.93
N GLY A 104 22.23 -13.33 -12.35
CA GLY A 104 22.53 -14.09 -13.56
C GLY A 104 22.53 -13.23 -14.83
N LEU A 105 21.66 -12.22 -14.93
CA LEU A 105 21.68 -11.27 -16.03
C LEU A 105 22.96 -10.41 -16.01
N GLU A 106 23.35 -9.88 -14.85
CA GLU A 106 24.57 -9.06 -14.69
C GLU A 106 25.82 -9.84 -15.14
N GLU A 107 25.95 -11.10 -14.74
CA GLU A 107 27.06 -11.97 -15.14
C GLU A 107 27.08 -12.23 -16.65
N ARG A 108 25.90 -12.45 -17.26
CA ARG A 108 25.78 -12.66 -18.70
C ARG A 108 26.18 -11.41 -19.48
N VAL A 109 25.75 -10.22 -19.03
CA VAL A 109 26.12 -8.94 -19.64
C VAL A 109 27.63 -8.74 -19.56
N LYS A 110 28.23 -8.91 -18.37
CA LYS A 110 29.67 -8.80 -18.19
C LYS A 110 30.45 -9.76 -19.09
N GLY A 111 30.02 -11.02 -19.17
CA GLY A 111 30.65 -12.00 -20.05
C GLY A 111 30.54 -11.65 -21.54
N LEU A 112 29.42 -11.05 -21.97
CA LEU A 112 29.24 -10.57 -23.34
C LEU A 112 30.16 -9.38 -23.65
N GLU A 113 30.27 -8.42 -22.73
CA GLU A 113 31.14 -7.25 -22.88
C GLU A 113 32.62 -7.64 -22.97
N GLU A 114 33.05 -8.60 -22.16
CA GLU A 114 34.43 -9.12 -22.21
C GLU A 114 34.73 -9.82 -23.54
N ARG A 115 33.79 -10.60 -24.07
CA ARG A 115 33.94 -11.24 -25.40
C ARG A 115 34.04 -10.19 -26.50
N ALA A 116 33.12 -9.22 -26.51
CA ALA A 116 33.14 -8.13 -27.48
C ALA A 116 34.45 -7.32 -27.43
N ARG A 117 35.03 -7.13 -26.24
CA ARG A 117 36.33 -6.45 -26.07
C ARG A 117 37.50 -7.28 -26.63
N LYS A 118 37.43 -8.61 -26.53
CA LYS A 118 38.47 -9.50 -27.08
C LYS A 118 38.40 -9.55 -28.61
N GLU A 119 37.20 -9.57 -29.17
CA GLU A 119 36.99 -9.57 -30.63
C GLU A 119 37.49 -8.28 -31.29
N LYS A 120 37.33 -7.11 -30.65
CA LYS A 120 37.85 -5.82 -31.17
C LYS A 120 39.38 -5.67 -31.11
N LYS A 121 40.09 -6.60 -30.49
CA LYS A 121 41.55 -6.59 -30.34
C LYS A 121 42.26 -7.50 -31.33
N HIS A 122 41.52 -8.25 -32.13
CA HIS A 122 42.01 -9.03 -33.27
C HIS A 122 41.74 -8.26 -34.57
#